data_AF-A0A3D3TLR6-F1
#
_entry.id   AF-A0A3D3TLR6-F1
#
_cell.length_a   1.000
_cell.length_b   1.000
_cell.length_c   1.000
_cell.angle_alpha   90.00
_cell.angle_beta   90.00
_cell.angle_gamma   90.00
#
_symmetry.space_group_name_H-M   'P 1'
#
loop_
_entity.id
_entity.type
_entity.pdbx_description
1 polymer ?
#
loop_
_entity_poly.entity_id
_entity_poly.type
_entity_poly.pdbx_seq_one_letter_code
_entity_poly.pdbx_strand_id
1 'polypeptide(L)'
;IGEEEPPSEIIRRFYTDFYGDYLDEKFQDARERRMDVERMIEIAGRYKSISDLLEDLAVSEKIDIERESAEKQPSVVLTTVHQAKGLEWEVVFILAVNPGDFPNSMAIIEGSLSEEERIFYVAVTRAKDYLYILRQKGGRSRPMIG
;
A
#
# COMPACT_ATOMS: atom_id res chain seq x y z
N ILE A 1 -39.70 -4.54 -2.75
CA ILE A 1 -38.50 -3.88 -2.18
C ILE A 1 -37.46 -4.10 -3.25
N GLY A 2 -37.10 -3.05 -4.00
CA GLY A 2 -36.17 -3.19 -5.12
C GLY A 2 -34.80 -3.59 -4.58
N GLU A 3 -34.15 -4.55 -5.23
CA GLU A 3 -32.75 -4.85 -4.94
C GLU A 3 -31.94 -3.56 -5.18
N GLU A 4 -31.19 -3.12 -4.17
CA GLU A 4 -30.27 -2.00 -4.34
C GLU A 4 -29.22 -2.37 -5.38
N GLU A 5 -28.95 -1.43 -6.29
CA GLU A 5 -27.96 -1.62 -7.35
C GLU A 5 -26.56 -1.76 -6.71
N PRO A 6 -25.79 -2.81 -7.04
CA PRO A 6 -24.45 -3.00 -6.50
C PRO A 6 -23.55 -1.78 -6.79
N PRO A 7 -22.69 -1.37 -5.83
CA PRO A 7 -21.80 -0.22 -6.02
C PRO A 7 -20.93 -0.31 -7.27
N SER A 8 -20.51 -1.53 -7.65
CA SER A 8 -19.73 -1.76 -8.88
C SER A 8 -20.44 -1.29 -10.14
N GLU A 9 -21.76 -1.48 -10.24
CA GLU A 9 -22.53 -1.08 -11.41
C GLU A 9 -22.73 0.44 -11.44
N ILE A 10 -22.92 1.07 -10.28
CA ILE A 10 -23.00 2.53 -10.16
C ILE A 10 -21.67 3.18 -10.60
N ILE A 11 -20.54 2.66 -10.12
CA ILE A 11 -19.20 3.16 -10.47
C ILE A 11 -18.91 2.90 -11.95
N ARG A 12 -19.24 1.71 -12.47
CA ARG A 12 -19.08 1.36 -13.89
C ARG A 12 -19.87 2.28 -14.80
N ARG A 13 -21.12 2.59 -14.45
CA ARG A 13 -21.98 3.53 -15.20
C ARG A 13 -21.37 4.92 -15.22
N PHE A 14 -20.99 5.46 -14.05
CA PHE A 14 -20.32 6.77 -13.98
C PHE A 14 -19.01 6.80 -14.81
N TYR A 15 -18.23 5.73 -14.76
CA TYR A 15 -17.01 5.61 -15.55
C TYR A 15 -17.29 5.60 -17.05
N THR A 16 -18.25 4.80 -17.50
CA THR A 16 -18.56 4.63 -18.92
C THR A 16 -19.27 5.84 -19.51
N ASP A 17 -20.19 6.45 -18.76
CA ASP A 17 -21.05 7.52 -19.26
C ASP A 17 -20.40 8.91 -19.21
N PHE A 18 -19.34 9.07 -18.40
CA PHE A 18 -18.74 10.38 -18.17
C PHE A 18 -17.22 10.34 -17.93
N TYR A 19 -16.78 9.63 -16.90
CA TYR A 19 -15.40 9.82 -16.41
C TYR A 19 -14.34 9.27 -17.38
N GLY A 20 -14.65 8.25 -18.18
CA GLY A 20 -13.74 7.67 -19.17
C GLY A 20 -13.29 8.70 -20.21
N ASP A 21 -14.23 9.39 -20.85
CA ASP A 21 -13.92 10.43 -21.85
C ASP A 21 -13.19 11.61 -21.21
N TYR A 22 -13.63 12.05 -20.02
CA TYR A 22 -12.96 13.11 -19.26
C TYR A 22 -11.51 12.75 -18.93
N LEU A 23 -11.28 11.50 -18.56
CA LEU A 23 -9.98 11.00 -18.14
C LEU A 23 -8.99 10.98 -19.30
N ASP A 24 -9.43 10.57 -20.50
CA ASP A 24 -8.62 10.59 -21.72
C ASP A 24 -8.30 12.02 -22.19
N GLU A 25 -9.21 12.98 -21.99
CA GLU A 25 -9.00 14.37 -22.42
C GLU A 25 -8.07 15.15 -21.47
N LYS A 26 -8.14 14.89 -20.16
CA LYS A 26 -7.52 15.77 -19.14
C LYS A 26 -6.22 15.25 -18.54
N PHE A 27 -5.90 13.97 -18.63
CA PHE A 27 -4.77 13.38 -17.91
C PHE A 27 -3.76 12.69 -18.82
N GLN A 28 -2.47 12.95 -18.60
CA GLN A 28 -1.38 12.31 -19.35
C GLN A 28 -1.18 10.84 -18.93
N ASP A 29 -1.57 10.51 -17.70
CA ASP A 29 -1.54 9.20 -17.05
C ASP A 29 -2.88 8.45 -17.17
N ALA A 30 -3.71 8.77 -18.17
CA ALA A 30 -5.02 8.17 -18.41
C ALA A 30 -5.02 6.63 -18.34
N ARG A 31 -4.00 5.98 -18.91
CA ARG A 31 -3.91 4.51 -18.87
C ARG A 31 -3.81 3.97 -17.44
N GLU A 32 -3.00 4.58 -16.58
CA GLU A 32 -2.79 4.13 -15.21
C GLU A 32 -4.06 4.35 -14.37
N ARG A 33 -4.65 5.54 -14.49
CA ARG A 33 -5.91 5.87 -13.79
C ARG A 33 -7.08 4.97 -14.20
N ARG A 34 -7.14 4.57 -15.48
CA ARG A 34 -8.13 3.60 -15.96
C ARG A 34 -7.98 2.27 -15.21
N MET A 35 -6.75 1.79 -15.04
CA MET A 35 -6.49 0.54 -14.30
C MET A 35 -6.91 0.67 -12.83
N ASP A 36 -6.70 1.84 -12.20
CA ASP A 36 -7.14 2.09 -10.83
C ASP A 36 -8.68 2.05 -10.70
N VAL A 37 -9.40 2.64 -11.66
CA VAL A 37 -10.87 2.61 -11.69
C VAL A 37 -11.40 1.20 -11.94
N GLU A 38 -10.79 0.45 -12.85
CA GLU A 38 -11.14 -0.96 -13.10
C GLU A 38 -10.98 -1.80 -11.83
N ARG A 39 -9.89 -1.59 -11.09
CA ARG A 39 -9.66 -2.23 -9.80
C ARG A 39 -10.68 -1.81 -8.74
N MET A 40 -11.05 -0.54 -8.70
CA MET A 40 -12.10 -0.04 -7.79
C MET A 40 -13.45 -0.72 -8.09
N ILE A 41 -13.81 -0.89 -9.37
CA ILE A 41 -15.03 -1.59 -9.78
C ILE A 41 -14.99 -3.06 -9.33
N GLU A 42 -13.84 -3.73 -9.46
CA GLU A 42 -13.65 -5.11 -8.99
C GLU A 42 -13.86 -5.24 -7.48
N ILE A 43 -13.21 -4.36 -6.68
CA ILE A 43 -13.38 -4.34 -5.22
C ILE A 43 -14.82 -4.06 -4.84
N ALA A 44 -15.44 -3.05 -5.47
CA ALA A 44 -16.83 -2.67 -5.23
C ALA A 44 -17.83 -3.80 -5.54
N GLY A 45 -17.47 -4.74 -6.42
CA GLY A 45 -18.30 -5.90 -6.77
C GLY A 45 -18.48 -6.91 -5.63
N ARG A 46 -17.69 -6.80 -4.56
CA ARG A 46 -17.81 -7.64 -3.35
C ARG A 46 -18.94 -7.19 -2.42
N TYR A 47 -19.47 -5.98 -2.63
CA TYR A 47 -20.44 -5.36 -1.73
C TYR A 47 -21.83 -5.31 -2.36
N LYS A 48 -22.86 -5.40 -1.52
CA LYS A 48 -24.26 -5.40 -1.97
C LYS A 48 -24.85 -3.98 -2.00
N SER A 49 -24.39 -3.10 -1.13
CA SER A 49 -24.84 -1.71 -1.04
C SER A 49 -23.66 -0.74 -0.93
N ILE A 50 -23.90 0.54 -1.25
CA ILE A 50 -22.89 1.60 -1.08
C ILE A 50 -22.54 1.74 0.41
N SER A 51 -23.52 1.57 1.30
CA SER A 51 -23.29 1.63 2.74
C SER A 51 -22.29 0.58 3.20
N ASP A 52 -22.40 -0.68 2.75
CA ASP A 52 -21.44 -1.74 3.10
C ASP A 52 -20.01 -1.39 2.65
N LEU A 53 -19.88 -0.86 1.43
CA LEU A 53 -18.59 -0.43 0.87
C LEU A 53 -18.00 0.73 1.69
N LEU A 54 -18.81 1.73 2.03
CA LEU A 54 -18.34 2.90 2.77
C LEU A 54 -18.01 2.60 4.23
N GLU A 55 -18.74 1.68 4.87
CA GLU A 55 -18.44 1.22 6.23
C GLU A 55 -17.08 0.53 6.26
N ASP A 56 -16.81 -0.37 5.31
CA ASP A 56 -15.52 -1.06 5.22
C ASP A 56 -14.38 -0.10 4.83
N LEU A 57 -14.62 0.83 3.89
CA LEU A 57 -13.66 1.88 3.55
C LEU A 57 -13.34 2.83 4.73
N ALA A 58 -14.34 3.17 5.54
CA ALA A 58 -14.15 4.03 6.71
C ALA A 58 -13.41 3.33 7.85
N VAL A 59 -13.55 2.02 7.98
CA VAL A 59 -12.78 1.19 8.93
C VAL A 59 -11.36 0.93 8.42
N SER A 60 -11.18 0.92 7.10
CA SER A 60 -9.95 0.52 6.42
C SER A 60 -8.94 1.66 6.15
N GLU A 61 -8.81 2.65 7.04
CA GLU A 61 -7.46 3.24 7.27
C GLU A 61 -6.43 2.15 7.63
N LYS A 62 -6.91 0.95 7.98
CA LYS A 62 -6.21 -0.33 7.97
C LYS A 62 -6.66 -1.22 6.79
N ILE A 63 -6.37 -0.86 5.54
CA ILE A 63 -6.30 -1.90 4.48
C ILE A 63 -5.08 -2.75 4.83
N ASP A 64 -5.27 -3.70 5.75
CA ASP A 64 -4.58 -4.96 5.64
C ASP A 64 -4.96 -5.50 4.27
N ILE A 65 -3.93 -5.83 3.51
CA ILE A 65 -4.02 -6.59 2.27
C ILE A 65 -4.50 -7.99 2.68
N GLU A 66 -5.77 -8.10 3.07
CA GLU A 66 -6.48 -9.36 3.14
C GLU A 66 -6.64 -9.84 1.70
N ARG A 67 -5.55 -10.43 1.22
CA ARG A 67 -5.57 -11.35 0.08
C ARG A 67 -6.57 -12.43 0.42
N GLU A 68 -7.72 -12.32 -0.21
CA GLU A 68 -8.73 -13.35 -0.36
C GLU A 68 -8.07 -14.72 -0.58
N SER A 69 -8.44 -15.69 0.26
CA SER A 69 -9.14 -16.93 -0.13
C SER A 69 -8.71 -17.68 -1.42
N ALA A 70 -7.48 -17.53 -1.89
CA ALA A 70 -6.85 -18.48 -2.82
C ALA A 70 -5.63 -19.05 -2.09
N GLU A 71 -5.51 -20.38 -2.08
CA GLU A 71 -4.40 -21.14 -1.46
C GLU A 71 -3.11 -20.32 -1.44
N LYS A 72 -2.68 -19.89 -0.24
CA LYS A 72 -1.48 -19.05 -0.07
C LYS A 72 -0.27 -19.85 -0.54
N GLN A 73 0.07 -19.70 -1.82
CA GLN A 73 1.37 -20.14 -2.32
C GLN A 73 2.45 -19.41 -1.52
N PRO A 74 3.57 -20.09 -1.21
CA PRO A 74 4.69 -19.45 -0.54
C PRO A 74 5.11 -18.23 -1.35
N SER A 75 5.03 -17.06 -0.73
CA SER A 75 5.30 -15.78 -1.37
C SER A 75 6.16 -14.90 -0.47
N VAL A 76 6.91 -13.99 -1.11
CA VAL A 76 7.67 -12.97 -0.40
C VAL A 76 6.71 -11.91 0.13
N VAL A 77 6.86 -11.55 1.40
CA VAL A 77 6.10 -10.47 2.04
C VAL A 77 6.90 -9.17 1.91
N LEU A 78 6.33 -8.19 1.20
CA LEU A 78 6.82 -6.81 1.19
C LEU A 78 5.93 -5.99 2.13
N THR A 79 6.53 -5.36 3.14
CA THR A 79 5.81 -4.59 4.16
C THR A 79 6.67 -3.44 4.66
N THR A 80 6.07 -2.51 5.41
CA THR A 80 6.79 -1.46 6.12
C THR A 80 7.25 -1.95 7.49
N VAL A 81 8.27 -1.33 8.08
CA VAL A 81 8.74 -1.71 9.43
C VAL A 81 7.65 -1.55 10.48
N HIS A 82 6.79 -0.53 10.34
CA HIS A 82 5.65 -0.28 11.22
C HIS A 82 4.65 -1.44 11.20
N GLN A 83 4.27 -1.91 10.02
CA GLN A 83 3.37 -3.06 9.85
C GLN A 83 3.99 -4.39 10.25
N ALA A 84 5.32 -4.51 10.22
CA ALA A 84 6.04 -5.70 10.64
C ALA A 84 6.07 -5.91 12.16
N LYS A 85 5.65 -4.92 12.97
CA LYS A 85 5.70 -4.99 14.43
C LYS A 85 4.88 -6.19 14.95
N GLY A 86 5.55 -7.07 15.71
CA GLY A 86 4.91 -8.27 16.27
C GLY A 86 4.90 -9.49 15.34
N LEU A 87 5.35 -9.33 14.09
CA LEU A 87 5.53 -10.42 13.14
C LEU A 87 7.00 -10.85 13.07
N GLU A 88 7.28 -12.09 12.67
CA GLU A 88 8.65 -12.60 12.55
C GLU A 88 8.77 -13.58 11.38
N TRP A 89 9.95 -13.61 10.75
CA TRP A 89 10.26 -14.46 9.58
C TRP A 89 11.64 -15.10 9.73
N GLU A 90 11.84 -16.27 9.11
CA GLU A 90 13.14 -16.96 9.06
C GLU A 90 14.22 -16.07 8.43
N VAL A 91 13.88 -15.37 7.35
CA VAL A 91 14.78 -14.49 6.61
C VAL A 91 14.15 -13.11 6.42
N VAL A 92 14.88 -12.04 6.74
CA VAL A 92 14.45 -10.65 6.55
C VAL A 92 15.49 -9.86 5.76
N PHE A 93 15.01 -9.06 4.80
CA PHE A 93 15.79 -8.09 4.04
C PHE A 93 15.35 -6.68 4.42
N ILE A 94 16.23 -5.90 5.05
CA ILE A 94 16.02 -4.48 5.29
C ILE A 94 16.64 -3.72 4.11
N LEU A 95 15.79 -3.03 3.36
CA LEU A 95 16.18 -2.28 2.16
C LEU A 95 16.52 -0.83 2.51
N ALA A 96 17.23 -0.16 1.61
CA ALA A 96 17.47 1.30 1.63
C ALA A 96 18.01 1.86 2.96
N VAL A 97 18.94 1.16 3.62
CA VAL A 97 19.61 1.67 4.82
C VAL A 97 20.71 2.65 4.41
N ASN A 98 20.28 3.82 3.95
CA ASN A 98 21.11 4.96 3.57
C ASN A 98 20.74 6.18 4.43
N PRO A 99 21.68 7.08 4.72
CA PRO A 99 21.36 8.37 5.33
C PRO A 99 20.32 9.13 4.51
N GLY A 100 19.23 9.53 5.15
CA GLY A 100 18.14 10.27 4.53
C GLY A 100 16.96 9.40 4.06
N ASP A 101 17.18 8.09 3.87
CA ASP A 101 16.13 7.10 3.65
C ASP A 101 15.77 6.42 4.99
N PHE A 102 16.78 5.84 5.65
CA PHE A 102 16.68 5.19 6.96
C PHE A 102 18.04 5.31 7.69
N PRO A 103 18.21 6.28 8.61
CA PRO A 103 17.18 7.16 9.18
C PRO A 103 16.61 8.16 8.18
N ASN A 104 15.31 8.43 8.31
CA ASN A 104 14.60 9.41 7.48
C ASN A 104 15.24 10.81 7.61
N SER A 105 15.34 11.53 6.48
CA SER A 105 15.90 12.89 6.42
C SER A 105 15.27 13.85 7.43
N MET A 106 13.96 13.75 7.65
CA MET A 106 13.24 14.59 8.60
C MET A 106 13.70 14.34 10.04
N ALA A 107 13.88 13.06 10.42
CA ALA A 107 14.35 12.71 11.76
C ALA A 107 15.78 13.17 12.02
N ILE A 108 16.62 13.23 10.97
CA ILE A 108 17.96 13.82 11.05
C ILE A 108 17.85 15.34 11.31
N ILE A 109 17.00 16.05 10.56
CA ILE A 109 16.83 17.50 10.66
C ILE A 109 16.24 17.91 12.01
N GLU A 110 15.24 17.18 12.49
CA GLU A 110 14.55 17.44 13.76
C GLU A 110 15.33 16.94 14.99
N GLY A 111 16.41 16.17 14.78
CA GLY A 111 17.18 15.56 15.87
C GLY A 111 16.43 14.43 16.59
N SER A 112 15.38 13.87 15.99
CA SER A 112 14.52 12.81 16.54
C SER A 112 15.03 11.39 16.21
N LEU A 113 16.35 11.22 16.05
CA LEU A 113 17.00 9.95 15.68
C LEU A 113 16.65 8.77 16.60
N SER A 114 16.31 9.04 17.86
CA SER A 114 15.93 7.99 18.81
C SER A 114 14.70 7.19 18.38
N GLU A 115 13.80 7.78 17.60
CA GLU A 115 12.63 7.09 17.06
C GLU A 115 13.03 6.18 15.90
N GLU A 116 13.84 6.68 14.97
CA GLU A 116 14.40 5.89 13.86
C GLU A 116 15.26 4.72 14.39
N GLU A 117 16.01 4.91 15.47
CA GLU A 117 16.74 3.83 16.14
C GLU A 117 15.81 2.73 16.66
N ARG A 118 14.66 3.11 17.25
CA ARG A 118 13.64 2.15 17.70
C ARG A 118 13.01 1.43 16.54
N ILE A 119 12.70 2.13 15.44
CA ILE A 119 12.14 1.53 14.23
C ILE A 119 13.16 0.55 13.63
N PHE A 120 14.44 0.93 13.56
CA PHE A 120 15.50 0.05 13.08
C PHE A 120 15.67 -1.20 13.96
N TYR A 121 15.63 -1.03 15.28
CA TYR A 121 15.63 -2.15 16.22
C TYR A 121 14.45 -3.10 15.98
N VAL A 122 13.24 -2.57 15.75
CA VAL A 122 12.07 -3.40 15.41
C VAL A 122 12.36 -4.19 14.13
N ALA A 123 12.84 -3.56 13.06
CA ALA A 123 13.16 -4.22 11.79
C ALA A 123 14.16 -5.37 11.96
N VAL A 124 15.26 -5.12 12.68
CA VAL A 124 16.32 -6.10 12.96
C VAL A 124 15.77 -7.30 13.73
N THR A 125 14.91 -7.06 14.72
CA THR A 125 14.34 -8.14 15.57
C THR A 125 13.22 -8.92 14.91
N ARG A 126 12.83 -8.62 13.66
CA ARG A 126 11.85 -9.44 12.93
C ARG A 126 12.48 -10.71 12.33
N ALA A 127 13.80 -10.76 12.22
CA ALA A 127 14.54 -11.89 11.66
C ALA A 127 14.81 -12.96 12.71
N LYS A 128 14.55 -14.23 12.37
CA LYS A 128 14.88 -15.38 13.24
C LYS A 128 16.26 -15.97 12.93
N ASP A 129 16.53 -16.26 11.66
CA ASP A 129 17.74 -17.00 11.26
C ASP A 129 18.72 -16.12 10.49
N TYR A 130 18.22 -15.36 9.49
CA TYR A 130 19.07 -14.54 8.63
C TYR A 130 18.53 -13.12 8.47
N LEU A 131 19.43 -12.15 8.64
CA LEU A 131 19.17 -10.74 8.41
C LEU A 131 20.13 -10.20 7.35
N TYR A 132 19.56 -9.62 6.30
CA TYR A 132 20.30 -8.91 5.25
C TYR A 132 19.97 -7.42 5.30
N ILE A 133 20.99 -6.59 5.48
CA ILE A 133 20.86 -5.13 5.45
C ILE A 133 21.48 -4.62 4.15
N LEU A 134 20.67 -3.94 3.34
CA LEU A 134 21.06 -3.48 2.02
C LEU A 134 21.09 -1.95 1.98
N ARG A 135 22.17 -1.42 1.41
CA ARG A 135 22.33 0.01 1.11
C ARG A 135 22.63 0.21 -0.37
N GLN A 136 22.20 1.34 -0.91
CA GLN A 136 22.48 1.69 -2.30
C GLN A 136 23.84 2.38 -2.40
N LYS A 137 24.70 1.93 -3.31
CA LYS A 137 26.03 2.53 -3.56
C LYS A 137 26.05 3.57 -4.69
N GLY A 138 24.99 3.69 -5.48
CA GLY A 138 24.88 4.66 -6.58
C GLY A 138 23.50 4.69 -7.23
N GLY A 139 23.12 5.85 -7.79
CA GLY A 139 21.81 6.18 -8.33
C GLY A 139 21.38 7.58 -7.88
N ARG A 140 20.57 8.31 -8.66
CA ARG A 140 19.95 9.55 -8.17
C ARG A 140 18.99 9.15 -7.04
N SER A 141 19.41 9.30 -5.78
CA SER A 141 18.49 9.34 -4.64
C SER A 141 17.53 10.49 -4.91
N ARG A 142 16.39 10.19 -5.52
CA ARG A 142 15.21 10.99 -5.28
C ARG A 142 14.70 10.42 -3.96
N PRO A 143 14.77 11.17 -2.84
CA PRO A 143 14.07 10.73 -1.65
C PRO A 143 12.65 10.37 -2.07
N MET A 144 12.12 9.24 -1.58
CA MET A 144 10.68 8.99 -1.66
C MET A 144 10.03 10.05 -0.78
N ILE A 145 9.80 11.23 -1.35
CA ILE A 145 8.93 12.24 -0.77
C ILE A 145 7.53 11.67 -1.02
N GLY A 146 6.94 11.13 0.04
CA GLY A 146 5.51 10.83 0.07
C GLY A 146 4.68 12.11 -0.02
#